data_AF-A0AAJ4UXY2-F1
#
_entry.id   AF-A0AAJ4UXY2-F1
#
_cell.length_a   1.000
_cell.length_b   1.000
_cell.length_c   1.000
_cell.angle_alpha   90.00
_cell.angle_beta   90.00
_cell.angle_gamma   90.00
#
_symmetry.space_group_name_H-M   'P 1'
#
loop_
_entity.id
_entity.type
_entity.pdbx_description
1 polymer ?
#
loop_
_entity_poly.entity_id
_entity_poly.type
_entity_poly.pdbx_seq_one_letter_code
_entity_poly.pdbx_strand_id
1 'polypeptide(L)'
;MNKILIFAGAKESRLLIQKIYNNHLNLGEFHIIYDDEEIKEGFDEKDNIFFYKINFFAYELYKPLLYKDFNKIILFIKNKNEAEFVLKKVKNVPTPILFVKFWQDFEVPTQNNIEIIDVPEVITNKIIDFLPEVPLYARDIGLGKGEIMEVEVPPHSPFIYKQVNIFDRYGVKVAAIYRDNALKLPEENTTILPYDKLILIGNPETLKDIFNQIKQIKGAFPQPYGRNIYLILDMKNMSKEDISKLLKSALFLHRKLKNKKLIIKIINPTPKSHSIYKLYKFDNIDITTDYFETDYKKVLLDDINKLSIGLVITTNQFFKKYSEVFFQIKKPILKVGEESIKKCEKLYIILNEKYITKIAPTIFDLSYQLGLKAVFLNADPENDNKQIIEYLQTLAKSFNFAQVEFEKQEENPITYLAKKENICLIDTFATKPRNKFLQIISPKIEDSYIMLDKFSQFLIPVKEDNESNG
;
A
#
# COMPACT_ATOMS: atom_id res chain seq x y z
N MET A 1 -29.29 35.33 -22.36
CA MET A 1 -29.36 34.50 -21.13
C MET A 1 -29.50 33.05 -21.58
N ASN A 2 -28.87 32.08 -20.90
CA ASN A 2 -28.94 30.69 -21.34
C ASN A 2 -30.37 30.16 -21.19
N LYS A 3 -30.95 29.59 -22.25
CA LYS A 3 -32.28 28.95 -22.20
C LYS A 3 -32.13 27.45 -22.12
N ILE A 4 -32.77 26.82 -21.15
CA ILE A 4 -32.67 25.38 -20.89
C ILE A 4 -34.07 24.79 -20.86
N LEU A 5 -34.28 23.73 -21.65
CA LEU A 5 -35.51 22.94 -21.63
C LEU A 5 -35.27 21.66 -20.82
N ILE A 6 -36.12 21.37 -19.84
CA ILE A 6 -36.02 20.18 -18.98
C ILE A 6 -37.31 19.37 -19.12
N PHE A 7 -37.19 18.13 -19.59
CA PHE A 7 -38.26 17.13 -19.47
C PHE A 7 -38.11 16.44 -18.11
N ALA A 8 -38.94 16.85 -17.16
CA ALA A 8 -38.95 16.38 -15.78
C ALA A 8 -39.95 15.24 -15.61
N GLY A 9 -39.50 14.01 -15.87
CA GLY A 9 -40.28 12.78 -15.81
C GLY A 9 -39.82 11.78 -14.75
N ALA A 10 -39.09 12.26 -13.75
CA ALA A 10 -38.60 11.49 -12.62
C ALA A 10 -38.99 12.19 -11.31
N LYS A 11 -39.35 11.46 -10.26
CA LYS A 11 -39.66 12.05 -8.95
C LYS A 11 -38.50 12.88 -8.40
N GLU A 12 -37.27 12.45 -8.69
CA GLU A 12 -36.02 13.13 -8.37
C GLU A 12 -35.88 14.51 -9.06
N SER A 13 -36.68 14.80 -10.10
CA SER A 13 -36.72 16.11 -10.75
C SER A 13 -37.13 17.21 -9.79
N ARG A 14 -37.95 16.90 -8.78
CA ARG A 14 -38.33 17.86 -7.72
C ARG A 14 -37.10 18.44 -7.02
N LEU A 15 -36.11 17.60 -6.71
CA LEU A 15 -34.86 18.03 -6.08
C LEU A 15 -34.02 18.91 -7.02
N LEU A 16 -33.98 18.56 -8.31
CA LEU A 16 -33.31 19.39 -9.33
C LEU A 16 -33.96 20.77 -9.43
N ILE A 17 -35.28 20.82 -9.56
CA ILE A 17 -36.07 22.06 -9.66
C ILE A 17 -35.88 22.90 -8.40
N GLN A 18 -35.92 22.29 -7.21
CA GLN A 18 -35.67 22.99 -5.94
C GLN A 18 -34.30 23.66 -5.92
N LYS A 19 -33.24 22.97 -6.35
CA LYS A 19 -31.89 23.55 -6.43
C LYS A 19 -31.83 24.70 -7.44
N ILE A 20 -32.49 24.55 -8.59
CA ILE A 20 -32.56 25.61 -9.61
C ILE A 20 -33.29 26.84 -9.05
N TYR A 21 -34.47 26.63 -8.50
CA TYR A 21 -35.36 27.65 -7.96
C TYR A 21 -34.71 28.47 -6.83
N ASN A 22 -33.93 27.80 -5.97
CA ASN A 22 -33.30 28.47 -4.84
C ASN A 22 -32.00 29.19 -5.20
N ASN A 23 -31.17 28.61 -6.07
CA ASN A 23 -29.76 29.00 -6.18
C ASN A 23 -29.28 29.35 -7.60
N HIS A 24 -30.08 29.09 -8.64
CA HIS A 24 -29.58 29.11 -10.02
C HIS A 24 -30.48 29.84 -11.05
N LEU A 25 -31.55 30.52 -10.62
CA LEU A 25 -32.41 31.31 -11.53
C LEU A 25 -31.67 32.46 -12.24
N ASN A 26 -30.53 32.90 -11.72
CA ASN A 26 -29.67 33.90 -12.34
C ASN A 26 -28.80 33.33 -13.49
N LEU A 27 -28.67 32.00 -13.62
CA LEU A 27 -27.83 31.36 -14.64
C LEU A 27 -28.51 31.27 -16.01
N GLY A 28 -29.85 31.33 -16.06
CA GLY A 28 -30.61 31.05 -17.27
C GLY A 28 -32.13 31.15 -17.10
N GLU A 29 -32.83 31.00 -18.23
CA GLU A 29 -34.27 30.73 -18.28
C GLU A 29 -34.50 29.22 -18.35
N PHE A 30 -35.34 28.70 -17.47
CA PHE A 30 -35.62 27.28 -17.34
C PHE A 30 -37.06 27.00 -17.74
N HIS A 31 -37.24 26.17 -18.76
CA HIS A 31 -38.53 25.70 -19.23
C HIS A 31 -38.70 24.25 -18.82
N ILE A 32 -39.66 23.94 -17.95
CA ILE A 32 -39.84 22.61 -17.36
C ILE A 32 -41.12 21.99 -17.91
N ILE A 33 -40.99 20.92 -18.68
CA ILE A 33 -42.11 20.08 -19.10
C ILE A 33 -42.25 18.94 -18.10
N TYR A 34 -43.46 18.74 -17.58
CA TYR A 34 -43.76 17.71 -16.59
C TYR A 34 -45.15 17.10 -16.85
N ASP A 35 -45.39 15.86 -16.41
CA ASP A 35 -46.72 15.21 -16.50
C ASP A 35 -47.37 15.06 -15.10
N ASP A 36 -46.55 14.75 -14.09
CA ASP A 36 -46.98 14.53 -12.70
C ASP A 36 -46.97 15.83 -11.88
N GLU A 37 -48.12 16.19 -11.28
CA GLU A 37 -48.27 17.42 -10.46
C GLU A 37 -47.38 17.42 -9.22
N GLU A 38 -46.98 16.26 -8.70
CA GLU A 38 -46.02 16.15 -7.57
C GLU A 38 -44.69 16.89 -7.86
N ILE A 39 -44.32 17.00 -9.15
CA ILE A 39 -43.09 17.65 -9.60
C ILE A 39 -43.16 19.17 -9.43
N LYS A 40 -44.33 19.78 -9.68
CA LYS A 40 -44.53 21.23 -9.58
C LYS A 40 -44.92 21.67 -8.16
N GLU A 41 -45.55 20.80 -7.37
CA GLU A 41 -46.13 21.15 -6.08
C GLU A 41 -45.18 21.98 -5.18
N GLY A 42 -45.60 23.18 -4.74
CA GLY A 42 -44.76 24.05 -3.90
C GLY A 42 -43.70 24.87 -4.65
N PHE A 43 -43.77 24.91 -5.99
CA PHE A 43 -43.04 25.88 -6.82
C PHE A 43 -44.02 26.78 -7.57
N ASP A 44 -43.88 28.08 -7.38
CA ASP A 44 -44.58 29.08 -8.17
C ASP A 44 -43.73 29.53 -9.35
N GLU A 45 -44.36 30.07 -10.40
CA GLU A 45 -43.62 30.71 -11.47
C GLU A 45 -42.94 31.99 -10.94
N LYS A 46 -41.67 32.14 -11.30
CA LYS A 46 -40.84 33.32 -11.01
C LYS A 46 -40.18 33.80 -12.31
N ASP A 47 -39.55 34.95 -12.25
CA ASP A 47 -38.66 35.40 -13.32
C ASP A 47 -37.67 34.27 -13.65
N ASN A 48 -37.66 33.83 -14.91
CA ASN A 48 -36.77 32.83 -15.48
C ASN A 48 -37.08 31.34 -15.19
N ILE A 49 -38.25 30.99 -14.64
CA ILE A 49 -38.67 29.58 -14.55
C ILE A 49 -40.13 29.39 -14.95
N PHE A 50 -40.37 28.53 -15.93
CA PHE A 50 -41.66 28.33 -16.58
C PHE A 50 -42.05 26.86 -16.55
N PHE A 51 -43.31 26.57 -16.21
CA PHE A 51 -43.79 25.19 -16.05
C PHE A 51 -44.85 24.85 -17.11
N TYR A 52 -44.69 23.72 -17.77
CA TYR A 52 -45.59 23.22 -18.82
C TYR A 52 -46.08 21.82 -18.46
N LYS A 53 -47.34 21.69 -18.03
CA LYS A 53 -47.95 20.38 -17.81
C LYS A 53 -48.31 19.73 -19.14
N ILE A 54 -47.50 18.80 -19.62
CA ILE A 54 -47.69 18.14 -20.91
C ILE A 54 -47.28 16.68 -20.78
N ASN A 55 -48.19 15.78 -21.16
CA ASN A 55 -47.87 14.36 -21.27
C ASN A 55 -46.77 14.14 -22.32
N PHE A 56 -45.75 13.34 -21.99
CA PHE A 56 -44.58 13.18 -22.85
C PHE A 56 -44.85 12.50 -24.19
N PHE A 57 -45.94 11.73 -24.32
CA PHE A 57 -46.37 11.18 -25.61
C PHE A 57 -47.07 12.22 -26.51
N ALA A 58 -47.51 13.34 -25.96
CA ALA A 58 -48.20 14.41 -26.69
C ALA A 58 -47.21 15.34 -27.42
N TYR A 59 -46.40 14.78 -28.33
CA TYR A 59 -45.33 15.48 -29.05
C TYR A 59 -45.75 16.82 -29.67
N GLU A 60 -46.93 16.87 -30.31
CA GLU A 60 -47.39 18.10 -30.98
C GLU A 60 -47.61 19.28 -30.01
N LEU A 61 -47.80 19.04 -28.70
CA LEU A 61 -47.98 20.09 -27.70
C LEU A 61 -46.65 20.77 -27.30
N TYR A 62 -45.56 20.02 -27.20
CA TYR A 62 -44.25 20.59 -26.83
C TYR A 62 -43.30 20.80 -28.02
N LYS A 63 -43.65 20.29 -29.21
CA LYS A 63 -42.92 20.55 -30.45
C LYS A 63 -42.68 22.05 -30.74
N PRO A 64 -43.64 22.97 -30.52
CA PRO A 64 -43.40 24.40 -30.68
C PRO A 64 -42.29 24.93 -29.75
N LEU A 65 -42.15 24.36 -28.55
CA LEU A 65 -41.08 24.74 -27.62
C LEU A 65 -39.71 24.36 -28.18
N LEU A 66 -39.58 23.20 -28.83
CA LEU A 66 -38.30 22.74 -29.40
C LEU A 66 -37.73 23.66 -30.49
N TYR A 67 -38.56 24.53 -31.10
CA TYR A 67 -38.12 25.54 -32.06
C TYR A 67 -37.63 26.84 -31.41
N LYS A 68 -37.76 26.99 -30.09
CA LYS A 68 -37.12 28.09 -29.36
C LYS A 68 -35.60 27.93 -29.36
N ASP A 69 -34.90 29.04 -29.15
CA ASP A 69 -33.44 29.18 -29.09
C ASP A 69 -32.85 28.58 -27.79
N PHE A 70 -33.11 27.30 -27.54
CA PHE A 70 -32.55 26.58 -26.39
C PHE A 70 -31.05 26.31 -26.57
N ASN A 71 -30.28 26.58 -25.52
CA ASN A 71 -28.85 26.25 -25.44
C ASN A 71 -28.61 24.80 -25.03
N LYS A 72 -29.53 24.21 -24.25
CA LYS A 72 -29.44 22.82 -23.79
C LYS A 72 -30.84 22.22 -23.54
N ILE A 73 -31.01 20.96 -23.91
CA ILE A 73 -32.20 20.15 -23.58
C ILE A 73 -31.76 19.09 -22.58
N ILE A 74 -32.48 18.92 -21.48
CA ILE A 74 -32.22 17.90 -20.46
C ILE A 74 -33.40 16.93 -20.46
N LEU A 75 -33.12 15.65 -20.66
CA LEU A 75 -34.09 14.57 -20.60
C LEU A 75 -33.89 13.81 -19.30
N PHE A 76 -34.69 14.13 -18.28
CA PHE A 76 -34.66 13.50 -16.96
C PHE A 76 -35.96 12.74 -16.73
N ILE A 77 -36.12 11.63 -17.46
CA ILE A 77 -37.36 10.84 -17.51
C ILE A 77 -37.05 9.42 -17.00
N LYS A 78 -37.78 8.96 -15.98
CA LYS A 78 -37.57 7.64 -15.35
C LYS A 78 -38.54 6.57 -15.85
N ASN A 79 -39.49 6.87 -16.72
CA ASN A 79 -40.27 5.86 -17.44
C ASN A 79 -39.58 5.53 -18.77
N LYS A 80 -39.29 4.25 -19.01
CA LYS A 80 -38.47 3.79 -20.15
C LYS A 80 -39.14 4.15 -21.47
N ASN A 81 -40.43 3.86 -21.58
CA ASN A 81 -41.20 4.08 -22.81
C ASN A 81 -41.33 5.57 -23.15
N GLU A 82 -41.53 6.42 -22.14
CA GLU A 82 -41.58 7.88 -22.32
C GLU A 82 -40.22 8.44 -22.72
N ALA A 83 -39.15 7.99 -22.07
CA ALA A 83 -37.79 8.40 -22.38
C ALA A 83 -37.40 8.01 -23.82
N GLU A 84 -37.70 6.77 -24.25
CA GLU A 84 -37.50 6.31 -25.63
C GLU A 84 -38.29 7.17 -26.63
N PHE A 85 -39.56 7.44 -26.34
CA PHE A 85 -40.42 8.24 -27.19
C PHE A 85 -39.87 9.66 -27.36
N VAL A 86 -39.60 10.35 -26.25
CA VAL A 86 -39.11 11.74 -26.28
C VAL A 86 -37.76 11.81 -26.95
N LEU A 87 -36.80 10.94 -26.59
CA LEU A 87 -35.48 10.90 -27.21
C LEU A 87 -35.59 10.72 -28.73
N LYS A 88 -36.41 9.78 -29.20
CA LYS A 88 -36.65 9.56 -30.64
C LYS A 88 -37.17 10.81 -31.36
N LYS A 89 -37.96 11.64 -30.68
CA LYS A 89 -38.54 12.88 -31.22
C LYS A 89 -37.58 14.07 -31.20
N VAL A 90 -36.70 14.16 -30.21
CA VAL A 90 -35.83 15.33 -30.02
C VAL A 90 -34.40 15.13 -30.51
N LYS A 91 -33.94 13.89 -30.73
CA LYS A 91 -32.55 13.58 -31.08
C LYS A 91 -31.97 14.33 -32.29
N ASN A 92 -32.82 14.70 -33.25
CA ASN A 92 -32.42 15.40 -34.48
C ASN A 92 -32.44 16.93 -34.34
N VAL A 93 -32.78 17.47 -33.16
CA VAL A 93 -32.71 18.90 -32.87
C VAL A 93 -31.23 19.28 -32.74
N PRO A 94 -30.78 20.41 -33.34
CA PRO A 94 -29.36 20.81 -33.31
C PRO A 94 -28.85 21.19 -31.91
N THR A 95 -29.76 21.51 -30.99
CA THR A 95 -29.44 21.84 -29.59
C THR A 95 -28.78 20.65 -28.89
N PRO A 96 -27.71 20.86 -28.09
CA PRO A 96 -27.13 19.84 -27.23
C PRO A 96 -28.16 19.23 -26.26
N ILE A 97 -28.17 17.91 -26.16
CA ILE A 97 -29.07 17.12 -25.33
C ILE A 97 -28.27 16.43 -24.25
N LEU A 98 -28.68 16.56 -22.99
CA LEU A 98 -28.22 15.74 -21.87
C LEU A 98 -29.30 14.68 -21.57
N PHE A 99 -28.99 13.42 -21.79
CA PHE A 99 -29.88 12.30 -21.53
C PHE A 99 -29.47 11.57 -20.25
N VAL A 100 -30.39 11.50 -19.28
CA VAL A 100 -30.17 10.75 -18.03
C VAL A 100 -30.71 9.33 -18.21
N LYS A 101 -29.81 8.36 -18.31
CA LYS A 101 -30.12 6.95 -18.56
C LYS A 101 -30.27 6.20 -17.23
N PHE A 102 -31.47 5.67 -16.95
CA PHE A 102 -31.78 4.90 -15.74
C PHE A 102 -31.64 3.38 -15.89
N TRP A 103 -31.54 2.87 -17.14
CA TRP A 103 -31.58 1.44 -17.44
C TRP A 103 -30.33 1.02 -18.18
N GLN A 104 -29.77 -0.14 -17.83
CA GLN A 104 -28.58 -0.66 -18.52
C GLN A 104 -28.90 -1.07 -19.96
N ASP A 105 -30.05 -1.69 -20.19
CA ASP A 105 -30.55 -2.20 -21.47
C ASP A 105 -31.27 -1.12 -22.30
N PHE A 106 -30.66 0.07 -22.40
CA PHE A 106 -31.17 1.18 -23.18
C PHE A 106 -30.10 1.66 -24.16
N GLU A 107 -30.37 1.52 -25.45
CA GLU A 107 -29.49 2.00 -26.51
C GLU A 107 -29.78 3.47 -26.81
N VAL A 108 -28.80 4.33 -26.51
CA VAL A 108 -28.85 5.74 -26.88
C VAL A 108 -28.15 5.90 -28.23
N PRO A 109 -28.78 6.56 -29.23
CA PRO A 109 -28.13 6.80 -30.52
C PRO A 109 -26.80 7.53 -30.36
N THR A 110 -25.74 7.04 -31.00
CA THR A 110 -24.43 7.69 -30.99
C THR A 110 -24.46 8.93 -31.89
N GLN A 111 -24.81 10.08 -31.32
CA GLN A 111 -24.86 11.37 -32.03
C GLN A 111 -24.05 12.41 -31.26
N ASN A 112 -23.35 13.28 -32.00
CA ASN A 112 -22.41 14.25 -31.42
C ASN A 112 -23.06 15.30 -30.50
N ASN A 113 -24.37 15.50 -30.60
CA ASN A 113 -25.13 16.44 -29.77
C ASN A 113 -25.73 15.81 -28.51
N ILE A 114 -25.54 14.50 -28.25
CA ILE A 114 -26.12 13.81 -27.09
C ILE A 114 -25.03 13.44 -26.09
N GLU A 115 -25.08 14.06 -24.91
CA GLU A 115 -24.33 13.70 -23.71
C GLU A 115 -25.17 12.75 -22.85
N ILE A 116 -24.55 11.74 -22.24
CA ILE A 116 -25.26 10.73 -21.44
C ILE A 116 -24.74 10.76 -20.00
N ILE A 117 -25.66 10.81 -19.05
CA ILE A 117 -25.39 10.43 -17.65
C ILE A 117 -25.97 9.04 -17.43
N ASP A 118 -25.12 8.04 -17.30
CA ASP A 118 -25.52 6.66 -17.00
C ASP A 118 -25.63 6.46 -15.49
N VAL A 119 -26.87 6.49 -14.99
CA VAL A 119 -27.14 6.44 -13.54
C VAL A 119 -26.71 5.11 -12.92
N PRO A 120 -27.04 3.93 -13.50
CA PRO A 120 -26.48 2.66 -13.03
C PRO A 120 -24.96 2.68 -12.92
N GLU A 121 -24.27 3.14 -13.97
CA GLU A 121 -22.80 3.17 -13.97
C GLU A 121 -22.25 4.13 -12.90
N VAL A 122 -22.78 5.35 -12.79
CA VAL A 122 -22.35 6.34 -11.78
C VAL A 122 -22.54 5.80 -10.36
N ILE A 123 -23.69 5.19 -10.06
CA ILE A 123 -23.97 4.62 -8.74
C ILE A 123 -23.05 3.43 -8.44
N THR A 124 -22.94 2.48 -9.37
CA THR A 124 -22.08 1.30 -9.19
C THR A 124 -20.63 1.72 -8.95
N ASN A 125 -20.15 2.66 -9.75
CA ASN A 125 -18.81 3.22 -9.60
C ASN A 125 -18.61 3.87 -8.23
N LYS A 126 -19.58 4.68 -7.78
CA LYS A 126 -19.52 5.30 -6.47
C LYS A 126 -19.53 4.29 -5.33
N ILE A 127 -20.26 3.18 -5.48
CA ILE A 127 -20.26 2.07 -4.50
C ILE A 127 -18.91 1.34 -4.50
N ILE A 128 -18.33 1.09 -5.68
CA ILE A 128 -17.00 0.47 -5.80
C ILE A 128 -15.96 1.29 -5.05
N ASP A 129 -16.03 2.62 -5.14
CA ASP A 129 -15.11 3.53 -4.42
C ASP A 129 -15.14 3.36 -2.88
N PHE A 130 -16.15 2.69 -2.30
CA PHE A 130 -16.20 2.36 -0.88
C PHE A 130 -15.68 0.95 -0.54
N LEU A 131 -15.28 0.16 -1.53
CA LEU A 131 -14.67 -1.14 -1.29
C LEU A 131 -13.25 -0.97 -0.73
N PRO A 132 -12.78 -1.89 0.13
CA PRO A 132 -11.41 -1.84 0.62
C PRO A 132 -10.42 -2.14 -0.50
N GLU A 133 -9.27 -1.46 -0.49
CA GLU A 133 -8.13 -1.71 -1.38
C GLU A 133 -8.44 -1.63 -2.88
N VAL A 134 -9.41 -0.81 -3.28
CA VAL A 134 -9.62 -0.45 -4.69
C VAL A 134 -8.94 0.89 -5.04
N PRO A 135 -8.47 1.07 -6.29
CA PRO A 135 -8.02 2.37 -6.76
C PRO A 135 -9.21 3.33 -6.85
N LEU A 136 -9.02 4.56 -6.36
CA LEU A 136 -10.02 5.62 -6.43
C LEU A 136 -9.71 6.53 -7.63
N TYR A 137 -10.60 6.57 -8.61
CA TYR A 137 -10.42 7.40 -9.80
C TYR A 137 -11.27 8.66 -9.71
N ALA A 138 -10.72 9.82 -10.12
CA ALA A 138 -11.55 11.00 -10.35
C ALA A 138 -12.29 10.85 -11.68
N ARG A 139 -13.63 10.96 -11.64
CA ARG A 139 -14.50 10.74 -12.81
C ARG A 139 -15.19 12.02 -13.29
N ASP A 140 -15.37 12.99 -12.39
CA ASP A 140 -16.01 14.29 -12.67
C ASP A 140 -15.00 15.41 -12.95
N ILE A 141 -13.72 15.05 -13.18
CA ILE A 141 -12.62 15.99 -13.46
C ILE A 141 -11.81 15.45 -14.64
N GLY A 142 -11.39 16.33 -15.55
CA GLY A 142 -10.59 15.96 -16.73
C GLY A 142 -11.44 15.32 -17.83
N LEU A 143 -10.93 14.24 -18.41
CA LEU A 143 -11.61 13.39 -19.40
C LEU A 143 -12.51 12.33 -18.75
N GLY A 144 -12.38 12.10 -17.44
CA GLY A 144 -13.18 11.13 -16.69
C GLY A 144 -12.90 9.66 -17.06
N LYS A 145 -11.71 9.39 -17.63
CA LYS A 145 -11.32 8.05 -18.13
C LYS A 145 -10.39 7.31 -17.16
N GLY A 146 -10.25 7.81 -15.92
CA GLY A 146 -9.38 7.24 -14.90
C GLY A 146 -7.93 7.73 -14.98
N GLU A 147 -7.68 8.85 -15.63
CA GLU A 147 -6.35 9.46 -15.76
C GLU A 147 -5.87 10.20 -14.50
N ILE A 148 -6.74 10.34 -13.50
CA ILE A 148 -6.44 10.89 -12.18
C ILE A 148 -6.86 9.84 -11.14
N MET A 149 -5.93 9.45 -10.28
CA MET A 149 -6.13 8.43 -9.25
C MET A 149 -5.65 8.89 -7.87
N GLU A 150 -6.45 8.67 -6.84
CA GLU A 150 -6.06 8.79 -5.43
C GLU A 150 -5.58 7.43 -4.90
N VAL A 151 -4.43 7.43 -4.23
CA VAL A 151 -3.92 6.24 -3.55
C VAL A 151 -3.29 6.60 -2.20
N GLU A 152 -3.72 5.92 -1.15
CA GLU A 152 -3.06 5.97 0.16
C GLU A 152 -1.83 5.07 0.17
N VAL A 153 -0.67 5.63 0.55
CA VAL A 153 0.60 4.93 0.60
C VAL A 153 0.74 4.24 1.96
N PRO A 154 0.71 2.90 2.00
CA PRO A 154 0.84 2.21 3.26
C PRO A 154 2.27 2.31 3.84
N PRO A 155 2.47 2.15 5.16
CA PRO A 155 3.77 2.29 5.82
C PRO A 155 4.88 1.33 5.35
N HIS A 156 4.54 0.33 4.57
CA HIS A 156 5.44 -0.69 4.04
C HIS A 156 5.61 -0.59 2.52
N SER A 157 5.00 0.41 1.88
CA SER A 157 5.09 0.61 0.44
C SER A 157 6.55 0.76 0.01
N PRO A 158 6.95 0.21 -1.15
CA PRO A 158 8.29 0.40 -1.68
C PRO A 158 8.57 1.88 -2.03
N PHE A 159 7.58 2.77 -1.98
CA PHE A 159 7.70 4.19 -2.30
C PHE A 159 7.85 5.10 -1.07
N ILE A 160 7.70 4.59 0.16
CA ILE A 160 7.93 5.40 1.37
C ILE A 160 9.37 5.91 1.44
N TYR A 161 9.53 7.13 1.95
CA TYR A 161 10.80 7.85 2.06
C TYR A 161 11.54 8.09 0.73
N LYS A 162 10.88 7.87 -0.40
CA LYS A 162 11.38 8.26 -1.72
C LYS A 162 10.82 9.63 -2.11
N GLN A 163 11.51 10.28 -3.03
CA GLN A 163 11.04 11.53 -3.63
C GLN A 163 9.95 11.27 -4.65
N VAL A 164 8.98 12.17 -4.77
CA VAL A 164 7.87 12.06 -5.72
C VAL A 164 8.30 11.95 -7.19
N ASN A 165 9.44 12.52 -7.57
CA ASN A 165 10.00 12.42 -8.93
C ASN A 165 10.32 10.97 -9.37
N ILE A 166 10.29 10.00 -8.47
CA ILE A 166 10.42 8.59 -8.85
C ILE A 166 9.29 8.15 -9.80
N PHE A 167 8.11 8.77 -9.68
CA PHE A 167 6.95 8.43 -10.51
C PHE A 167 7.12 8.90 -11.97
N ASP A 168 7.93 9.93 -12.21
CA ASP A 168 8.18 10.47 -13.55
C ASP A 168 8.80 9.40 -14.48
N ARG A 169 9.57 8.46 -13.93
CA ARG A 169 10.17 7.32 -14.66
C ARG A 169 9.12 6.38 -15.24
N TYR A 170 7.91 6.39 -14.70
CA TYR A 170 6.77 5.62 -15.16
C TYR A 170 5.82 6.47 -16.01
N GLY A 171 6.15 7.73 -16.29
CA GLY A 171 5.24 8.66 -16.97
C GLY A 171 4.04 9.06 -16.13
N VAL A 172 4.16 8.99 -14.79
CA VAL A 172 3.12 9.37 -13.83
C VAL A 172 3.58 10.56 -13.02
N LYS A 173 2.73 11.58 -12.89
CA LYS A 173 3.04 12.77 -12.10
C LYS A 173 2.26 12.77 -10.79
N VAL A 174 2.92 13.09 -9.69
CA VAL A 174 2.23 13.37 -8.41
C VAL A 174 1.76 14.82 -8.42
N ALA A 175 0.45 15.03 -8.54
CA ALA A 175 -0.13 16.37 -8.60
C ALA A 175 -0.35 17.00 -7.23
N ALA A 176 -0.67 16.18 -6.23
CA ALA A 176 -0.92 16.62 -4.86
C ALA A 176 -0.64 15.50 -3.87
N ILE A 177 -0.36 15.89 -2.63
CA ILE A 177 -0.28 15.01 -1.48
C ILE A 177 -1.26 15.52 -0.42
N TYR A 178 -2.15 14.67 0.08
CA TYR A 178 -2.85 14.95 1.33
C TYR A 178 -2.07 14.29 2.48
N ARG A 179 -1.65 15.11 3.44
CA ARG A 179 -0.95 14.69 4.65
C ARG A 179 -1.57 15.39 5.85
N ASP A 180 -1.92 14.64 6.89
CA ASP A 180 -2.60 15.16 8.08
C ASP A 180 -3.88 15.93 7.73
N ASN A 181 -4.65 15.43 6.76
CA ASN A 181 -5.82 16.08 6.17
C ASN A 181 -5.59 17.46 5.53
N ALA A 182 -4.32 17.84 5.28
CA ALA A 182 -3.97 19.06 4.58
C ALA A 182 -3.48 18.76 3.16
N LEU A 183 -3.98 19.53 2.19
CA LEU A 183 -3.49 19.52 0.81
C LEU A 183 -2.09 20.16 0.75
N LYS A 184 -1.14 19.45 0.15
CA LYS A 184 0.22 19.92 -0.12
C LYS A 184 0.54 19.73 -1.60
N LEU A 185 1.01 20.77 -2.26
CA LEU A 185 1.53 20.70 -3.62
C LEU A 185 3.01 20.28 -3.54
N PRO A 186 3.38 19.11 -4.07
CA PRO A 186 4.73 18.61 -3.92
C PRO A 186 5.70 19.31 -4.90
N GLU A 187 6.86 19.71 -4.40
CA GLU A 187 8.07 19.93 -5.22
C GLU A 187 8.67 18.59 -5.66
N GLU A 188 9.53 18.57 -6.69
CA GLU A 188 10.11 17.33 -7.24
C GLU A 188 10.83 16.44 -6.21
N ASN A 189 11.45 17.06 -5.21
CA ASN A 189 12.20 16.40 -4.13
C ASN A 189 11.34 16.07 -2.90
N THR A 190 10.03 16.33 -2.94
CA THR A 190 9.13 16.09 -1.81
C THR A 190 9.16 14.62 -1.43
N THR A 191 9.42 14.33 -0.15
CA THR A 191 9.50 12.97 0.35
C THR A 191 8.10 12.43 0.68
N ILE A 192 7.80 11.24 0.16
CA ILE A 192 6.59 10.48 0.44
C ILE A 192 6.70 9.86 1.84
N LEU A 193 5.70 10.07 2.68
CA LEU A 193 5.61 9.52 4.02
C LEU A 193 4.52 8.44 4.12
N PRO A 194 4.58 7.57 5.15
CA PRO A 194 3.47 6.67 5.46
C PRO A 194 2.14 7.41 5.58
N TYR A 195 1.07 6.81 5.08
CA TYR A 195 -0.31 7.32 5.09
C TYR A 195 -0.53 8.61 4.28
N ASP A 196 0.46 9.07 3.51
CA ASP A 196 0.21 10.08 2.49
C ASP A 196 -0.82 9.56 1.48
N LYS A 197 -1.79 10.39 1.12
CA LYS A 197 -2.63 10.14 -0.05
C LYS A 197 -2.07 10.91 -1.24
N LEU A 198 -1.64 10.18 -2.25
CA LEU A 198 -1.10 10.75 -3.47
C LEU A 198 -2.22 10.91 -4.50
N ILE A 199 -2.30 12.09 -5.11
CA ILE A 199 -3.10 12.30 -6.33
C ILE A 199 -2.15 12.14 -7.51
N LEU A 200 -2.33 11.06 -8.26
CA LEU A 200 -1.51 10.66 -9.39
C LEU A 200 -2.21 10.99 -10.71
N ILE A 201 -1.48 11.53 -11.67
CA ILE A 201 -1.96 11.83 -13.02
C ILE A 201 -1.12 11.04 -14.04
N GLY A 202 -1.78 10.33 -14.95
CA GLY A 202 -1.10 9.53 -15.97
C GLY A 202 -2.05 8.69 -16.82
N ASN A 203 -1.49 7.75 -17.58
CA ASN A 203 -2.29 6.78 -18.33
C ASN A 203 -3.01 5.82 -17.36
N PRO A 204 -4.32 5.54 -17.52
CA PRO A 204 -5.08 4.67 -16.61
C PRO A 204 -4.47 3.28 -16.35
N GLU A 205 -3.92 2.63 -17.39
CA GLU A 205 -3.29 1.31 -17.25
C GLU A 205 -2.03 1.40 -16.39
N THR A 206 -1.19 2.41 -16.64
CA THR A 206 0.01 2.66 -15.84
C THR A 206 -0.32 3.01 -14.40
N LEU A 207 -1.37 3.80 -14.17
CA LEU A 207 -1.83 4.15 -12.82
C LEU A 207 -2.26 2.89 -12.05
N LYS A 208 -2.96 1.96 -12.71
CA LYS A 208 -3.35 0.68 -12.12
C LYS A 208 -2.13 -0.17 -11.73
N ASP A 209 -1.09 -0.21 -12.57
CA ASP A 209 0.16 -0.91 -12.25
C ASP A 209 0.89 -0.27 -11.06
N ILE A 210 0.93 1.07 -11.01
CA ILE A 210 1.52 1.81 -9.89
C ILE A 210 0.73 1.59 -8.60
N PHE A 211 -0.60 1.58 -8.65
CA PHE A 211 -1.45 1.24 -7.51
C PHE A 211 -1.06 -0.12 -6.92
N ASN A 212 -0.97 -1.14 -7.78
CA ASN A 212 -0.58 -2.49 -7.35
C ASN A 212 0.81 -2.51 -6.71
N GLN A 213 1.78 -1.77 -7.26
CA GLN A 213 3.13 -1.67 -6.68
C GLN A 213 3.15 -0.93 -5.34
N ILE A 214 2.37 0.14 -5.20
CA ILE A 214 2.25 0.89 -3.93
C ILE A 214 1.64 0.01 -2.85
N LYS A 215 0.68 -0.85 -3.20
CA LYS A 215 -0.04 -1.75 -2.30
C LYS A 215 0.60 -3.13 -2.11
N GLN A 216 1.70 -3.44 -2.81
CA GLN A 216 2.32 -4.76 -2.75
C GLN A 216 3.10 -4.99 -1.45
N ILE A 217 2.70 -5.99 -0.66
CA ILE A 217 3.44 -6.46 0.54
C ILE A 217 4.34 -7.66 0.26
N LYS A 218 3.89 -8.59 -0.62
CA LYS A 218 4.49 -9.93 -0.75
C LYS A 218 5.78 -9.93 -1.57
N GLY A 219 6.84 -10.46 -0.98
CA GLY A 219 8.16 -10.59 -1.56
C GLY A 219 9.00 -9.31 -1.50
N ALA A 220 8.73 -8.41 -0.55
CA ALA A 220 9.43 -7.13 -0.47
C ALA A 220 10.79 -7.25 0.23
N PHE A 221 10.87 -8.00 1.33
CA PHE A 221 12.08 -8.16 2.13
C PHE A 221 13.23 -8.73 1.29
N PRO A 222 14.43 -8.11 1.31
CA PRO A 222 14.91 -7.17 2.32
C PRO A 222 14.60 -5.68 2.09
N GLN A 223 13.82 -5.31 1.06
CA GLN A 223 13.26 -3.96 0.92
C GLN A 223 12.18 -3.75 2.01
N PRO A 224 12.06 -2.58 2.67
CA PRO A 224 12.66 -1.28 2.37
C PRO A 224 14.09 -1.06 2.86
N TYR A 225 14.68 -1.98 3.63
CA TYR A 225 15.98 -1.77 4.27
C TYR A 225 17.15 -1.72 3.29
N GLY A 226 17.01 -2.38 2.14
CA GLY A 226 17.97 -2.41 1.04
C GLY A 226 17.62 -3.56 0.11
N ARG A 227 18.39 -3.75 -0.96
CA ARG A 227 18.07 -4.74 -2.01
C ARG A 227 18.97 -5.97 -1.96
N ASN A 228 20.07 -5.93 -1.21
CA ASN A 228 21.09 -6.98 -1.22
C ASN A 228 21.22 -7.67 0.15
N ILE A 229 21.58 -8.95 0.12
CA ILE A 229 22.04 -9.70 1.29
C ILE A 229 23.56 -9.55 1.33
N TYR A 230 24.11 -9.32 2.53
CA TYR A 230 25.52 -9.04 2.71
C TYR A 230 26.16 -9.91 3.79
N LEU A 231 27.38 -10.35 3.50
CA LEU A 231 28.20 -11.19 4.37
C LEU A 231 29.66 -10.75 4.32
N ILE A 232 30.26 -10.48 5.48
CA ILE A 232 31.71 -10.28 5.60
C ILE A 232 32.34 -11.57 6.13
N LEU A 233 33.39 -12.04 5.46
CA LEU A 233 34.20 -13.17 5.88
C LEU A 233 35.59 -12.68 6.27
N ASP A 234 35.83 -12.60 7.58
CA ASP A 234 37.16 -12.36 8.14
C ASP A 234 37.89 -13.71 8.29
N MET A 235 38.62 -14.12 7.25
CA MET A 235 39.19 -15.47 7.19
C MET A 235 40.34 -15.72 8.18
N LYS A 236 40.85 -14.67 8.83
CA LYS A 236 41.84 -14.79 9.91
C LYS A 236 41.17 -15.06 11.25
N ASN A 237 40.06 -14.36 11.52
CA ASN A 237 39.37 -14.41 12.81
C ASN A 237 38.18 -15.37 12.85
N MET A 238 37.75 -15.93 11.72
CA MET A 238 36.67 -16.93 11.63
C MET A 238 37.22 -18.35 11.43
N SER A 239 36.57 -19.33 12.07
CA SER A 239 36.86 -20.75 11.84
C SER A 239 36.35 -21.22 10.46
N LYS A 240 36.82 -22.39 10.01
CA LYS A 240 36.33 -23.00 8.76
C LYS A 240 34.85 -23.40 8.90
N GLU A 241 34.44 -23.88 10.07
CA GLU A 241 33.04 -24.19 10.35
C GLU A 241 32.16 -22.94 10.26
N ASP A 242 32.58 -21.82 10.88
CA ASP A 242 31.83 -20.56 10.85
C ASP A 242 31.63 -20.05 9.43
N ILE A 243 32.69 -20.01 8.64
CA ILE A 243 32.63 -19.59 7.23
C ILE A 243 31.67 -20.50 6.46
N SER A 244 31.77 -21.82 6.62
CA SER A 244 30.89 -22.79 5.97
C SER A 244 29.42 -22.59 6.37
N LYS A 245 29.17 -22.31 7.65
CA LYS A 245 27.83 -22.09 8.21
C LYS A 245 27.21 -20.81 7.68
N LEU A 246 27.96 -19.71 7.69
CA LEU A 246 27.54 -18.42 7.14
C LEU A 246 27.19 -18.53 5.65
N LEU A 247 28.06 -19.15 4.86
CA LEU A 247 27.81 -19.36 3.43
C LEU A 247 26.56 -20.20 3.18
N LYS A 248 26.37 -21.30 3.93
CA LYS A 248 25.19 -22.16 3.81
C LYS A 248 23.90 -21.40 4.13
N SER A 249 23.90 -20.56 5.15
CA SER A 249 22.76 -19.72 5.52
C SER A 249 22.50 -18.62 4.50
N ALA A 250 23.55 -17.93 4.03
CA ALA A 250 23.46 -16.89 3.03
C ALA A 250 22.92 -17.40 1.70
N LEU A 251 23.42 -18.54 1.21
CA LEU A 251 22.93 -19.18 -0.01
C LEU A 251 21.49 -19.69 0.13
N PHE A 252 21.10 -20.18 1.32
CA PHE A 252 19.72 -20.58 1.58
C PHE A 252 18.78 -19.38 1.49
N LEU A 253 19.12 -18.29 2.18
CA LEU A 253 18.31 -17.07 2.15
C LEU A 253 18.28 -16.44 0.77
N HIS A 254 19.41 -16.39 0.07
CA HIS A 254 19.44 -15.85 -1.29
C HIS A 254 18.53 -16.60 -2.27
N ARG A 255 18.29 -17.90 -2.03
CA ARG A 255 17.35 -18.70 -2.84
C ARG A 255 15.88 -18.50 -2.45
N LYS A 256 15.61 -18.09 -1.21
CA LYS A 256 14.26 -17.98 -0.65
C LYS A 256 13.72 -16.56 -0.66
N LEU A 257 14.60 -15.58 -0.43
CA LEU A 257 14.26 -14.17 -0.38
C LEU A 257 14.41 -13.54 -1.77
N LYS A 258 13.59 -12.52 -2.07
CA LYS A 258 13.62 -11.75 -3.32
C LYS A 258 14.67 -10.62 -3.28
N ASN A 259 15.88 -10.93 -2.83
CA ASN A 259 16.99 -9.97 -2.90
C ASN A 259 17.61 -9.92 -4.31
N LYS A 260 18.21 -8.78 -4.68
CA LYS A 260 18.85 -8.58 -5.99
C LYS A 260 20.16 -9.35 -6.11
N LYS A 261 21.07 -9.19 -5.16
CA LYS A 261 22.35 -9.89 -5.11
C LYS A 261 22.70 -10.39 -3.71
N LEU A 262 23.48 -11.46 -3.65
CA LEU A 262 24.25 -11.86 -2.48
C LEU A 262 25.66 -11.30 -2.62
N ILE A 263 26.06 -10.42 -1.70
CA ILE A 263 27.39 -9.81 -1.69
C ILE A 263 28.22 -10.46 -0.58
N ILE A 264 29.37 -11.02 -0.96
CA ILE A 264 30.33 -11.66 -0.07
C ILE A 264 31.63 -10.86 -0.12
N LYS A 265 31.93 -10.15 0.97
CA LYS A 265 33.18 -9.40 1.14
C LYS A 265 34.14 -10.24 1.97
N ILE A 266 35.33 -10.50 1.45
CA ILE A 266 36.39 -11.25 2.13
C ILE A 266 37.44 -10.24 2.62
N ILE A 267 37.79 -10.30 3.88
CA ILE A 267 38.91 -9.57 4.48
C ILE A 267 39.87 -10.56 5.13
N ASN A 268 41.14 -10.16 5.28
CA ASN A 268 42.20 -11.01 5.81
C ASN A 268 42.23 -12.41 5.15
N PRO A 269 42.29 -12.50 3.80
CA PRO A 269 42.11 -13.75 3.08
C PRO A 269 43.15 -14.80 3.50
N THR A 270 42.71 -16.05 3.68
CA THR A 270 43.60 -17.19 3.94
C THR A 270 43.26 -18.36 3.01
N PRO A 271 44.19 -19.30 2.77
CA PRO A 271 43.93 -20.47 1.91
C PRO A 271 42.85 -21.44 2.43
N LYS A 272 42.27 -21.18 3.61
CA LYS A 272 41.46 -22.14 4.37
C LYS A 272 40.07 -22.43 3.76
N SER A 273 39.60 -21.63 2.80
CA SER A 273 38.21 -21.72 2.29
C SER A 273 38.07 -21.63 0.76
N HIS A 274 38.76 -22.52 0.04
CA HIS A 274 38.71 -22.61 -1.43
C HIS A 274 37.30 -22.81 -2.02
N SER A 275 36.35 -23.32 -1.23
CA SER A 275 34.97 -23.57 -1.69
C SER A 275 34.21 -22.30 -2.05
N ILE A 276 34.59 -21.14 -1.52
CA ILE A 276 33.94 -19.86 -1.85
C ILE A 276 34.14 -19.51 -3.32
N TYR A 277 35.33 -19.78 -3.87
CA TYR A 277 35.64 -19.44 -5.26
C TYR A 277 34.80 -20.23 -6.27
N LYS A 278 34.14 -21.33 -5.87
CA LYS A 278 33.18 -22.04 -6.73
C LYS A 278 31.91 -21.23 -7.01
N LEU A 279 31.68 -20.15 -6.26
CA LEU A 279 30.50 -19.31 -6.37
C LEU A 279 30.65 -18.17 -7.40
N TYR A 280 31.86 -17.89 -7.91
CA TYR A 280 32.09 -16.86 -8.96
C TYR A 280 31.30 -17.11 -10.26
N LYS A 281 30.82 -18.34 -10.47
CA LYS A 281 30.02 -18.70 -11.66
C LYS A 281 28.58 -18.17 -11.64
N PHE A 282 28.13 -17.57 -10.54
CA PHE A 282 26.76 -17.09 -10.40
C PHE A 282 26.71 -15.57 -10.49
N ASP A 283 26.06 -15.03 -11.52
CA ASP A 283 26.01 -13.57 -11.79
C ASP A 283 25.30 -12.75 -10.70
N ASN A 284 24.46 -13.40 -9.89
CA ASN A 284 23.75 -12.81 -8.76
C ASN A 284 24.52 -12.89 -7.44
N ILE A 285 25.74 -13.43 -7.44
CA ILE A 285 26.64 -13.50 -6.27
C ILE A 285 27.90 -12.68 -6.56
N ASP A 286 28.04 -11.55 -5.87
CA ASP A 286 29.24 -10.71 -5.97
C ASP A 286 30.23 -11.11 -4.88
N ILE A 287 31.44 -11.52 -5.26
CA ILE A 287 32.50 -11.88 -4.31
C ILE A 287 33.66 -10.93 -4.50
N THR A 288 34.00 -10.19 -3.44
CA THR A 288 35.10 -9.23 -3.45
C THR A 288 36.09 -9.55 -2.34
N THR A 289 37.39 -9.45 -2.63
CA THR A 289 38.45 -9.64 -1.64
C THR A 289 39.16 -8.33 -1.41
N ASP A 290 39.19 -7.89 -0.15
CA ASP A 290 39.99 -6.75 0.29
C ASP A 290 41.33 -7.25 0.82
N TYR A 291 42.40 -6.82 0.18
CA TYR A 291 43.77 -7.16 0.57
C TYR A 291 44.40 -6.08 1.48
N PHE A 292 43.75 -4.91 1.63
CA PHE A 292 44.34 -3.77 2.33
C PHE A 292 43.61 -3.48 3.64
N GLU A 293 42.28 -3.42 3.62
CA GLU A 293 41.50 -3.15 4.83
C GLU A 293 41.29 -4.44 5.64
N THR A 294 41.57 -4.35 6.94
CA THR A 294 41.55 -5.50 7.86
C THR A 294 40.56 -5.32 9.00
N ASP A 295 40.05 -4.10 9.21
CA ASP A 295 39.05 -3.80 10.24
C ASP A 295 37.63 -4.12 9.77
N TYR A 296 37.05 -5.18 10.35
CA TYR A 296 35.67 -5.60 10.14
C TYR A 296 34.65 -4.44 10.34
N LYS A 297 34.84 -3.61 11.37
CA LYS A 297 33.88 -2.53 11.69
C LYS A 297 33.86 -1.50 10.57
N LYS A 298 35.04 -1.04 10.15
CA LYS A 298 35.19 -0.04 9.10
C LYS A 298 34.61 -0.53 7.77
N VAL A 299 34.93 -1.76 7.37
CA VAL A 299 34.39 -2.37 6.15
C VAL A 299 32.87 -2.45 6.17
N LEU A 300 32.28 -2.90 7.28
CA LEU A 300 30.83 -2.97 7.42
C LEU A 300 30.18 -1.59 7.26
N LEU A 301 30.69 -0.56 7.92
CA LEU A 301 30.14 0.80 7.85
C LEU A 301 30.25 1.40 6.43
N ASP A 302 31.38 1.18 5.75
CA ASP A 302 31.60 1.68 4.39
C ASP A 302 30.66 1.02 3.38
N ASP A 303 30.49 -0.30 3.47
CA ASP A 303 29.71 -1.07 2.51
C ASP A 303 28.19 -0.86 2.68
N ILE A 304 27.71 -0.67 3.92
CA ILE A 304 26.28 -0.39 4.22
C ILE A 304 25.77 0.82 3.46
N ASN A 305 26.60 1.86 3.33
CA ASN A 305 26.23 3.10 2.65
C ASN A 305 26.30 2.98 1.12
N LYS A 306 27.17 2.11 0.58
CA LYS A 306 27.45 2.03 -0.86
C LYS A 306 26.65 0.94 -1.57
N LEU A 307 26.37 -0.17 -0.89
CA LEU A 307 25.94 -1.42 -1.54
C LEU A 307 24.44 -1.72 -1.39
N SER A 308 23.63 -0.77 -0.93
CA SER A 308 22.18 -0.94 -0.73
C SER A 308 21.86 -2.21 0.05
N ILE A 309 22.55 -2.42 1.17
CA ILE A 309 22.42 -3.63 1.99
C ILE A 309 21.10 -3.60 2.76
N GLY A 310 20.31 -4.67 2.60
CA GLY A 310 19.02 -4.84 3.26
C GLY A 310 18.98 -5.96 4.31
N LEU A 311 19.96 -6.87 4.31
CA LEU A 311 20.13 -7.88 5.36
C LEU A 311 21.62 -8.19 5.54
N VAL A 312 22.11 -8.13 6.77
CA VAL A 312 23.47 -8.57 7.12
C VAL A 312 23.42 -9.94 7.79
N ILE A 313 24.30 -10.86 7.41
CA ILE A 313 24.39 -12.19 8.01
C ILE A 313 25.68 -12.29 8.83
N THR A 314 25.56 -12.75 10.08
CA THR A 314 26.69 -12.88 11.02
C THR A 314 26.52 -14.08 11.96
N THR A 315 27.57 -14.46 12.69
CA THR A 315 27.51 -15.50 13.73
C THR A 315 27.21 -14.90 15.10
N ASN A 316 26.82 -15.74 16.07
CA ASN A 316 26.65 -15.33 17.46
C ASN A 316 27.90 -14.64 18.04
N GLN A 317 29.09 -15.15 17.75
CA GLN A 317 30.35 -14.61 18.26
C GLN A 317 30.64 -13.21 17.69
N PHE A 318 30.52 -13.04 16.38
CA PHE A 318 30.77 -11.75 15.73
C PHE A 318 29.69 -10.73 16.08
N PHE A 319 28.43 -11.16 16.18
CA PHE A 319 27.35 -10.29 16.66
C PHE A 319 27.65 -9.74 18.06
N LYS A 320 28.06 -10.60 19.01
CA LYS A 320 28.42 -10.15 20.37
C LYS A 320 29.60 -9.18 20.36
N LYS A 321 30.63 -9.44 19.54
CA LYS A 321 31.82 -8.59 19.43
C LYS A 321 31.53 -7.20 18.85
N TYR A 322 30.62 -7.11 17.89
CA TYR A 322 30.31 -5.88 17.15
C TYR A 322 28.87 -5.40 17.34
N SER A 323 28.26 -5.74 18.47
CA SER A 323 26.83 -5.55 18.76
C SER A 323 26.39 -4.08 18.65
N GLU A 324 27.24 -3.16 19.10
CA GLU A 324 26.99 -1.72 18.98
C GLU A 324 26.98 -1.24 17.52
N VAL A 325 27.91 -1.73 16.70
CA VAL A 325 28.00 -1.38 15.27
C VAL A 325 26.76 -1.89 14.54
N PHE A 326 26.37 -3.13 14.83
CA PHE A 326 25.16 -3.74 14.30
C PHE A 326 23.90 -2.96 14.68
N PHE A 327 23.82 -2.42 15.90
CA PHE A 327 22.72 -1.56 16.31
C PHE A 327 22.73 -0.20 15.57
N GLN A 328 23.91 0.39 15.37
CA GLN A 328 24.09 1.69 14.72
C GLN A 328 23.70 1.69 13.24
N ILE A 329 23.96 0.60 12.50
CA ILE A 329 23.66 0.55 11.06
C ILE A 329 22.17 0.54 10.73
N LYS A 330 21.30 0.27 11.72
CA LYS A 330 19.83 0.22 11.57
C LYS A 330 19.39 -0.62 10.35
N LYS A 331 20.07 -1.75 10.13
CA LYS A 331 19.71 -2.75 9.12
C LYS A 331 19.26 -4.06 9.79
N PRO A 332 18.38 -4.84 9.14
CA PRO A 332 18.10 -6.20 9.56
C PRO A 332 19.36 -7.06 9.64
N ILE A 333 19.43 -7.91 10.66
CA ILE A 333 20.55 -8.82 10.88
C ILE A 333 20.02 -10.24 11.05
N LEU A 334 20.56 -11.18 10.28
CA LEU A 334 20.45 -12.59 10.61
C LEU A 334 21.64 -12.98 11.49
N LYS A 335 21.38 -13.23 12.77
CA LYS A 335 22.31 -13.89 13.66
C LYS A 335 22.15 -15.40 13.50
N VAL A 336 23.14 -16.05 12.90
CA VAL A 336 23.10 -17.50 12.63
C VAL A 336 23.36 -18.27 13.92
N GLY A 337 22.34 -19.00 14.37
CA GLY A 337 22.38 -19.83 15.58
C GLY A 337 23.08 -21.17 15.35
N GLU A 338 23.30 -21.95 16.41
CA GLU A 338 23.92 -23.28 16.39
C GLU A 338 23.26 -24.22 15.38
N GLU A 339 21.92 -24.24 15.36
CA GLU A 339 21.13 -24.99 14.40
C GLU A 339 21.13 -24.35 13.01
N SER A 340 21.06 -25.19 11.98
CA SER A 340 20.99 -24.69 10.61
C SER A 340 19.61 -24.08 10.32
N ILE A 341 19.59 -22.84 9.82
CA ILE A 341 18.37 -22.18 9.32
C ILE A 341 17.60 -23.02 8.28
N LYS A 342 18.26 -23.94 7.58
CA LYS A 342 17.61 -24.84 6.62
C LYS A 342 16.68 -25.86 7.26
N LYS A 343 16.90 -26.17 8.54
CA LYS A 343 16.05 -27.08 9.32
C LYS A 343 14.85 -26.36 9.91
N CYS A 344 14.82 -25.03 9.85
CA CYS A 344 13.80 -24.21 10.47
C CYS A 344 12.40 -24.56 9.94
N GLU A 345 11.51 -24.95 10.84
CA GLU A 345 10.13 -25.35 10.52
C GLU A 345 9.11 -24.24 10.80
N LYS A 346 9.41 -23.40 11.80
CA LYS A 346 8.55 -22.32 12.26
C LYS A 346 9.35 -21.08 12.63
N LEU A 347 8.73 -19.91 12.43
CA LEU A 347 9.24 -18.62 12.88
C LEU A 347 8.51 -18.24 14.16
N TYR A 348 9.21 -18.21 15.28
CA TYR A 348 8.67 -17.77 16.57
C TYR A 348 8.94 -16.28 16.79
N ILE A 349 7.93 -15.60 17.31
CA ILE A 349 7.94 -14.17 17.62
C ILE A 349 7.38 -14.00 19.02
N ILE A 350 8.17 -13.41 19.93
CA ILE A 350 7.66 -13.05 21.26
C ILE A 350 6.89 -11.74 21.12
N LEU A 351 5.64 -11.70 21.58
CA LEU A 351 4.84 -10.49 21.54
C LEU A 351 5.43 -9.43 22.49
N ASN A 352 5.61 -8.22 21.95
CA ASN A 352 5.95 -7.03 22.70
C ASN A 352 5.07 -5.88 22.19
N GLU A 353 4.26 -5.30 23.06
CA GLU A 353 3.25 -4.33 22.66
C GLU A 353 3.81 -3.10 21.94
N LYS A 354 5.02 -2.67 22.33
CA LYS A 354 5.57 -1.39 21.89
C LYS A 354 6.06 -1.41 20.44
N TYR A 355 6.51 -2.56 19.95
CA TYR A 355 7.32 -2.62 18.73
C TYR A 355 6.83 -3.60 17.69
N ILE A 356 6.01 -4.58 18.06
CA ILE A 356 5.65 -5.66 17.14
C ILE A 356 4.82 -5.15 15.95
N THR A 357 3.94 -4.18 16.19
CA THR A 357 3.13 -3.53 15.15
C THR A 357 4.00 -2.86 14.09
N LYS A 358 5.14 -2.29 14.49
CA LYS A 358 6.09 -1.60 13.59
C LYS A 358 6.83 -2.56 12.66
N ILE A 359 7.00 -3.83 13.04
CA ILE A 359 7.72 -4.83 12.24
C ILE A 359 6.80 -5.94 11.70
N ALA A 360 5.51 -5.93 12.03
CA ALA A 360 4.54 -6.93 11.60
C ALA A 360 4.55 -7.17 10.07
N PRO A 361 4.59 -6.16 9.20
CA PRO A 361 4.68 -6.39 7.75
C PRO A 361 5.93 -7.19 7.36
N THR A 362 7.08 -6.89 7.97
CA THR A 362 8.34 -7.61 7.74
C THR A 362 8.26 -9.06 8.22
N ILE A 363 7.58 -9.31 9.34
CA ILE A 363 7.37 -10.67 9.87
C ILE A 363 6.57 -11.51 8.88
N PHE A 364 5.42 -10.99 8.42
CA PHE A 364 4.57 -11.72 7.50
C PHE A 364 5.23 -11.95 6.15
N ASP A 365 5.98 -10.97 5.66
CA ASP A 365 6.71 -11.11 4.41
C ASP A 365 7.85 -12.14 4.51
N LEU A 366 8.62 -12.14 5.60
CA LEU A 366 9.63 -13.17 5.88
C LEU A 366 9.01 -14.57 5.99
N SER A 367 7.90 -14.70 6.72
CA SER A 367 7.13 -15.94 6.82
C SER A 367 6.71 -16.46 5.45
N TYR A 368 6.15 -15.59 4.61
CA TYR A 368 5.74 -15.93 3.26
C TYR A 368 6.90 -16.33 2.34
N GLN A 369 7.99 -15.56 2.31
CA GLN A 369 9.13 -15.84 1.44
C GLN A 369 9.89 -17.11 1.85
N LEU A 370 9.97 -17.39 3.15
CA LEU A 370 10.57 -18.63 3.66
C LEU A 370 9.62 -19.83 3.51
N GLY A 371 8.31 -19.58 3.41
CA GLY A 371 7.26 -20.61 3.41
C GLY A 371 7.09 -21.27 4.78
N LEU A 372 7.30 -20.50 5.85
CA LEU A 372 7.30 -20.98 7.23
C LEU A 372 6.16 -20.33 8.02
N LYS A 373 5.54 -21.09 8.91
CA LYS A 373 4.48 -20.59 9.80
C LYS A 373 5.03 -19.59 10.82
N ALA A 374 4.39 -18.43 10.93
CA ALA A 374 4.66 -17.46 11.98
C ALA A 374 3.85 -17.80 13.24
N VAL A 375 4.54 -17.97 14.36
CA VAL A 375 3.96 -18.27 15.67
C VAL A 375 4.23 -17.09 16.60
N PHE A 376 3.18 -16.39 16.98
CA PHE A 376 3.22 -15.31 17.95
C PHE A 376 2.99 -15.87 19.35
N LEU A 377 4.02 -15.80 20.18
CA LEU A 377 4.01 -16.26 21.57
C LEU A 377 3.60 -15.09 22.48
N ASN A 378 2.41 -15.17 23.06
CA ASN A 378 2.02 -14.35 24.19
C ASN A 378 2.57 -14.98 25.48
N ALA A 379 3.58 -14.35 26.08
CA ALA A 379 4.20 -14.79 27.32
C ALA A 379 4.03 -13.76 28.45
N ASP A 380 3.08 -12.83 28.30
CA ASP A 380 2.69 -11.90 29.35
C ASP A 380 1.52 -12.50 30.16
N PRO A 381 1.73 -12.89 31.43
CA PRO A 381 0.67 -13.46 32.25
C PRO A 381 -0.35 -12.41 32.72
N GLU A 382 -0.01 -11.13 32.73
CA GLU A 382 -0.88 -10.04 33.19
C GLU A 382 -1.67 -9.40 32.04
N ASN A 383 -1.12 -9.42 30.81
CA ASN A 383 -1.75 -8.83 29.64
C ASN A 383 -2.08 -9.88 28.56
N ASP A 384 -3.38 -10.03 28.26
CA ASP A 384 -3.84 -10.93 27.19
C ASP A 384 -3.43 -10.47 25.78
N ASN A 385 -2.90 -9.25 25.62
CA ASN A 385 -2.46 -8.68 24.34
C ASN A 385 -3.56 -8.73 23.25
N LYS A 386 -4.85 -8.71 23.65
CA LYS A 386 -6.01 -8.93 22.76
C LYS A 386 -6.02 -7.97 21.57
N GLN A 387 -5.81 -6.68 21.82
CA GLN A 387 -5.82 -5.65 20.78
C GLN A 387 -4.75 -5.90 19.71
N ILE A 388 -3.57 -6.36 20.12
CA ILE A 388 -2.46 -6.63 19.21
C ILE A 388 -2.70 -7.93 18.44
N ILE A 389 -3.24 -8.94 19.10
CA ILE A 389 -3.63 -10.19 18.44
C ILE A 389 -4.72 -9.89 17.39
N GLU A 390 -5.74 -9.11 17.72
CA GLU A 390 -6.78 -8.68 16.78
C GLU A 390 -6.20 -7.86 15.61
N TYR A 391 -5.27 -6.95 15.88
CA TYR A 391 -4.54 -6.21 14.85
C TYR A 391 -3.78 -7.17 13.92
N LEU A 392 -2.98 -8.09 14.47
CA LEU A 392 -2.19 -9.05 13.70
C LEU A 392 -3.08 -10.02 12.90
N GLN A 393 -4.21 -10.45 13.47
CA GLN A 393 -5.20 -11.29 12.78
C GLN A 393 -5.85 -10.55 11.62
N THR A 394 -6.26 -9.29 11.84
CA THR A 394 -6.83 -8.44 10.80
C THR A 394 -5.81 -8.25 9.68
N LEU A 395 -4.57 -7.95 10.04
CA LEU A 395 -3.48 -7.77 9.09
C LEU A 395 -3.21 -9.06 8.29
N ALA A 396 -3.14 -10.21 8.96
CA ALA A 396 -2.99 -11.51 8.30
C ALA A 396 -4.14 -11.81 7.31
N LYS A 397 -5.40 -11.51 7.71
CA LYS A 397 -6.57 -11.68 6.85
C LYS A 397 -6.53 -10.77 5.63
N SER A 398 -6.30 -9.46 5.82
CA SER A 398 -6.26 -8.47 4.72
C SER A 398 -5.23 -8.83 3.65
N PHE A 399 -4.13 -9.47 4.03
CA PHE A 399 -3.05 -9.85 3.11
C PHE A 399 -3.07 -11.33 2.69
N ASN A 400 -4.13 -12.08 3.02
CA ASN A 400 -4.28 -13.51 2.75
C ASN A 400 -3.06 -14.33 3.22
N PHE A 401 -2.59 -14.09 4.45
CA PHE A 401 -1.58 -14.91 5.12
C PHE A 401 -2.26 -16.01 5.94
N ALA A 402 -2.27 -17.23 5.41
CA ALA A 402 -2.87 -18.40 6.08
C ALA A 402 -1.96 -19.07 7.13
N GLN A 403 -0.68 -18.69 7.20
CA GLN A 403 0.35 -19.37 8.00
C GLN A 403 0.65 -18.64 9.32
N VAL A 404 -0.37 -18.34 10.12
CA VAL A 404 -0.23 -17.60 11.39
C VAL A 404 -0.83 -18.41 12.54
N GLU A 405 -0.15 -18.43 13.68
CA GLU A 405 -0.57 -19.09 14.92
C GLU A 405 -0.28 -18.19 16.11
N PHE A 406 -1.14 -18.26 17.13
CA PHE A 406 -0.99 -17.54 18.37
C PHE A 406 -0.95 -18.57 19.51
N GLU A 407 0.14 -18.59 20.27
CA GLU A 407 0.32 -19.45 21.43
C GLU A 407 0.33 -18.58 22.70
N LYS A 408 -0.39 -18.99 23.75
CA LYS A 408 -0.30 -18.35 25.08
C LYS A 408 0.50 -19.27 26.01
N GLN A 409 1.46 -18.72 26.74
CA GLN A 409 2.32 -19.48 27.64
C GLN A 409 2.58 -18.74 28.95
N GLU A 410 2.44 -19.43 30.08
CA GLU A 410 2.69 -18.87 31.41
C GLU A 410 4.16 -19.03 31.84
N GLU A 411 4.86 -20.01 31.28
CA GLU A 411 6.30 -20.17 31.50
C GLU A 411 7.08 -19.01 30.87
N ASN A 412 8.22 -18.65 31.47
CA ASN A 412 9.16 -17.70 30.89
C ASN A 412 9.45 -18.06 29.41
N PRO A 413 9.30 -17.09 28.47
CA PRO A 413 9.37 -17.37 27.04
C PRO A 413 10.74 -17.88 26.59
N ILE A 414 11.83 -17.43 27.24
CA ILE A 414 13.18 -17.87 26.91
C ILE A 414 13.34 -19.35 27.28
N THR A 415 12.88 -19.74 28.47
CA THR A 415 12.93 -21.14 28.93
C THR A 415 12.05 -22.05 28.08
N TYR A 416 10.84 -21.58 27.71
CA TYR A 416 9.95 -22.30 26.81
C TYR A 416 10.58 -22.54 25.43
N LEU A 417 11.13 -21.49 24.82
CA LEU A 417 11.76 -21.57 23.50
C LEU A 417 13.04 -22.42 23.53
N ALA A 418 13.83 -22.39 24.59
CA ALA A 418 15.07 -23.17 24.72
C ALA A 418 14.83 -24.70 24.62
N LYS A 419 13.64 -25.18 25.00
CA LYS A 419 13.24 -26.59 24.90
C LYS A 419 12.86 -27.02 23.48
N LYS A 420 12.62 -26.08 22.56
CA LYS A 420 12.25 -26.36 21.17
C LYS A 420 13.47 -26.77 20.35
N GLU A 421 13.23 -27.29 19.15
CA GLU A 421 14.25 -27.61 18.15
C GLU A 421 13.79 -27.10 16.79
N ASN A 422 14.74 -26.81 15.90
CA ASN A 422 14.49 -26.48 14.50
C ASN A 422 13.53 -25.29 14.31
N ILE A 423 13.65 -24.29 15.17
CA ILE A 423 12.92 -23.02 15.04
C ILE A 423 13.87 -21.88 14.66
N CYS A 424 13.30 -20.81 14.14
CA CYS A 424 13.98 -19.52 14.03
C CYS A 424 13.19 -18.47 14.79
N LEU A 425 13.87 -17.40 15.17
CA LEU A 425 13.25 -16.28 15.87
C LEU A 425 13.21 -15.06 14.97
N ILE A 426 12.14 -14.28 15.07
CA ILE A 426 12.14 -12.89 14.62
C ILE A 426 11.96 -12.02 15.87
N ASP A 427 12.93 -11.16 16.11
CA ASP A 427 12.95 -10.25 17.25
C ASP A 427 13.13 -8.80 16.78
N THR A 428 12.62 -7.87 17.57
CA THR A 428 12.82 -6.44 17.35
C THR A 428 14.22 -6.05 17.78
N PHE A 429 14.88 -5.22 16.99
CA PHE A 429 16.19 -4.65 17.33
C PHE A 429 16.06 -3.18 17.71
N ALA A 430 15.29 -2.95 18.77
CA ALA A 430 14.91 -1.61 19.25
C ALA A 430 15.92 -1.04 20.26
N THR A 431 16.46 -1.87 21.16
CA THR A 431 17.36 -1.44 22.23
C THR A 431 18.83 -1.76 21.92
N LYS A 432 19.73 -0.93 22.47
CA LYS A 432 21.16 -1.22 22.44
C LYS A 432 21.41 -2.55 23.18
N PRO A 433 22.12 -3.51 22.57
CA PRO A 433 22.47 -4.77 23.21
C PRO A 433 23.09 -4.58 24.60
N ARG A 434 22.49 -5.22 25.62
CA ARG A 434 23.09 -5.29 26.95
C ARG A 434 24.05 -6.48 27.05
N ASN A 435 25.01 -6.39 27.97
CA ASN A 435 25.90 -7.52 28.25
C ASN A 435 25.11 -8.71 28.82
N LYS A 436 25.51 -9.93 28.44
CA LYS A 436 24.82 -11.18 28.84
C LYS A 436 24.64 -11.29 30.37
N PHE A 437 25.64 -10.91 31.15
CA PHE A 437 25.55 -10.89 32.61
C PHE A 437 24.42 -9.98 33.14
N LEU A 438 24.26 -8.78 32.58
CA LEU A 438 23.21 -7.84 32.99
C LEU A 438 21.82 -8.37 32.66
N GLN A 439 21.67 -9.15 31.59
CA GLN A 439 20.40 -9.78 31.26
C GLN A 439 20.04 -10.97 32.16
N ILE A 440 21.03 -11.70 32.68
CA ILE A 440 20.77 -12.75 33.67
C ILE A 440 20.24 -12.10 34.96
N ILE A 441 20.79 -10.96 35.35
CA ILE A 441 20.41 -10.22 36.56
C ILE A 441 19.08 -9.48 36.38
N SER A 442 18.86 -8.89 35.21
CA SER A 442 17.67 -8.11 34.86
C SER A 442 17.18 -8.48 33.46
N PRO A 443 16.44 -9.60 33.33
CA PRO A 443 15.93 -10.05 32.04
C PRO A 443 14.92 -9.04 31.49
N LYS A 444 15.06 -8.72 30.21
CA LYS A 444 14.13 -7.88 29.46
C LYS A 444 13.72 -8.62 28.20
N ILE A 445 12.45 -8.55 27.84
CA ILE A 445 11.91 -9.29 26.68
C ILE A 445 12.52 -8.77 25.38
N GLU A 446 12.78 -7.46 25.29
CA GLU A 446 13.42 -6.80 24.13
C GLU A 446 14.81 -7.34 23.78
N ASP A 447 15.38 -8.11 24.69
CA ASP A 447 16.77 -8.50 24.76
C ASP A 447 16.93 -10.03 24.68
N SER A 448 15.81 -10.74 24.48
CA SER A 448 15.70 -12.20 24.51
C SER A 448 16.64 -12.89 23.51
N TYR A 449 16.87 -12.23 22.38
CA TYR A 449 17.76 -12.69 21.31
C TYR A 449 19.18 -13.02 21.81
N ILE A 450 19.67 -12.38 22.89
CA ILE A 450 21.01 -12.62 23.45
C ILE A 450 21.12 -13.97 24.17
N MET A 451 20.00 -14.55 24.62
CA MET A 451 19.98 -15.82 25.37
C MET A 451 19.72 -17.06 24.50
N LEU A 452 19.20 -16.89 23.29
CA LEU A 452 18.72 -17.98 22.43
C LEU A 452 19.67 -18.31 21.27
N ASP A 453 20.98 -18.37 21.54
CA ASP A 453 22.05 -18.62 20.55
C ASP A 453 21.92 -19.95 19.78
N LYS A 454 21.14 -20.89 20.31
CA LYS A 454 20.78 -22.16 19.65
C LYS A 454 20.11 -21.92 18.29
N PHE A 455 19.21 -20.94 18.21
CA PHE A 455 18.36 -20.70 17.04
C PHE A 455 18.89 -19.57 16.17
N SER A 456 18.62 -19.64 14.87
CA SER A 456 18.88 -18.50 13.97
C SER A 456 17.84 -17.40 14.19
N GLN A 457 18.27 -16.14 14.23
CA GLN A 457 17.43 -15.03 14.66
C GLN A 457 17.51 -13.87 13.67
N PHE A 458 16.36 -13.42 13.18
CA PHE A 458 16.23 -12.17 12.43
C PHE A 458 15.97 -11.02 13.39
N LEU A 459 16.92 -10.11 13.49
CA LEU A 459 16.83 -8.90 14.30
C LEU A 459 16.40 -7.75 13.40
N ILE A 460 15.16 -7.26 13.56
CA ILE A 460 14.57 -6.25 12.70
C ILE A 460 14.61 -4.89 13.40
N PRO A 461 15.33 -3.89 12.86
CA PRO A 461 15.43 -2.59 13.49
C PRO A 461 14.08 -1.88 13.49
N VAL A 462 13.80 -1.21 14.61
CA VAL A 462 12.62 -0.35 14.76
C VAL A 462 13.07 1.09 14.56
N LYS A 463 12.36 1.86 13.74
CA LYS A 463 12.53 3.31 13.71
C LYS A 463 11.82 3.89 14.93
N GLU A 464 12.58 4.53 15.81
CA GLU A 464 11.99 5.41 16.82
C GLU A 464 11.32 6.57 16.08
N ASP A 465 10.08 6.86 16.47
CA ASP A 465 9.51 8.15 16.12
C ASP A 465 10.37 9.16 16.86
N ASN A 466 10.84 10.21 16.19
CA ASN A 466 11.51 11.29 16.89
C ASN A 466 10.55 11.75 17.99
N GLU A 467 10.82 11.39 19.24
CA GLU A 467 10.22 12.07 20.37
C GLU A 467 10.53 13.53 20.14
N SER A 468 9.48 14.30 19.90
CA SER A 468 9.51 15.75 19.97
C SER A 468 10.19 16.10 21.28
N ASN A 469 11.46 16.50 21.20
CA ASN A 469 12.17 17.19 22.27
C ASN A 469 11.34 18.44 22.58
N GLY A 470 10.49 18.32 23.58
CA GLY A 470 9.92 19.45 24.32
C GLY A 470 10.93 19.97 25.33
#